data_AF-A0A939FI98-F1
#
_entry.id   AF-A0A939FI98-F1
#
_cell.length_a   1.000
_cell.length_b   1.000
_cell.length_c   1.000
_cell.angle_alpha   90.00
_cell.angle_beta   90.00
_cell.angle_gamma   90.00
#
_symmetry.space_group_name_H-M   'P 1'
#
loop_
_entity.id
_entity.type
_entity.pdbx_description
1 polymer ?
#
loop_
_entity_poly.entity_id
_entity_poly.type
_entity_poly.pdbx_seq_one_letter_code
_entity_poly.pdbx_strand_id
1 'polypeptide(L)' 'MVGGEPDRAIPLCEAVIEESVLTHGADHPDTLAARHHLAAAYGESGDLEHATALFKEAAADSERICG' A
#
# COMPACT_ATOMS: atom_id res chain seq x y z
N MET A 1 21.47 6.33 11.48
CA MET A 1 20.41 5.44 10.96
C MET A 1 19.18 6.33 10.83
N VAL A 2 18.83 6.75 9.62
CA VAL A 2 17.56 7.48 9.41
C VAL A 2 16.50 6.40 9.55
N GLY A 3 15.84 6.34 10.70
CA GLY A 3 14.67 5.49 10.84
C GLY A 3 13.64 6.06 9.89
N GLY A 4 13.24 5.30 8.87
CA GLY A 4 12.09 5.66 8.08
C GLY A 4 10.95 5.85 9.06
N GLU A 5 10.44 7.07 9.18
CA GLU A 5 9.32 7.37 10.07
C GLU A 5 8.09 6.74 9.41
N PRO A 6 7.56 5.60 9.90
CA PRO A 6 6.38 4.99 9.29
C PRO A 6 5.20 5.97 9.34
N ASP A 7 5.21 6.86 10.33
CA ASP A 7 4.30 8.01 10.50
C ASP A 7 4.25 8.96 9.28
N ARG A 8 5.35 9.08 8.53
CA ARG A 8 5.40 9.86 7.28
C ARG A 8 5.14 9.02 6.03
N ALA A 9 5.47 7.73 6.07
CA ALA A 9 5.28 6.82 4.95
C ALA A 9 3.79 6.51 4.72
N ILE A 10 3.01 6.35 5.79
CA ILE A 10 1.57 6.08 5.74
C ILE A 10 0.80 7.15 4.95
N PRO A 11 0.82 8.45 5.33
CA PRO A 11 0.02 9.46 4.62
C PRO A 11 0.49 9.69 3.19
N LEU A 12 1.78 9.50 2.89
CA LEU A 12 2.30 9.56 1.52
C LEU A 12 1.77 8.41 0.66
N CYS A 13 1.77 7.19 1.18
CA CYS A 13 1.27 6.04 0.44
C CYS A 13 -0.26 6.13 0.25
N GLU A 14 -1.01 6.58 1.25
CA GLU A 14 -2.46 6.82 1.10
C GLU A 14 -2.78 7.83 0.01
N ALA A 15 -2.09 8.96 -0.03
CA ALA A 15 -2.28 9.97 -1.08
C ALA A 15 -1.96 9.44 -2.48
N VAL A 16 -0.89 8.65 -2.62
CA VAL A 16 -0.52 8.01 -3.89
C VAL A 16 -1.57 6.98 -4.31
N ILE A 17 -2.12 6.19 -3.37
CA ILE A 17 -3.19 5.23 -3.67
C ILE A 17 -4.44 5.96 -4.16
N GLU A 18 -4.86 7.04 -3.49
CA GLU A 18 -6.04 7.82 -3.90
C GLU A 18 -5.86 8.41 -5.31
N GLU A 19 -4.72 9.06 -5.57
CA GLU A 19 -4.41 9.64 -6.88
C GLU A 19 -4.34 8.57 -7.98
N SER A 20 -3.71 7.42 -7.67
CA SER A 20 -3.52 6.33 -8.62
C SER A 20 -4.82 5.60 -8.91
N VAL A 21 -5.69 5.40 -7.91
CA VAL A 21 -7.03 4.84 -8.11
C VAL A 21 -7.88 5.76 -8.99
N LEU A 22 -7.81 7.08 -8.76
CA LEU A 22 -8.58 8.06 -9.54
C LEU A 22 -8.07 8.21 -10.99
N THR A 23 -6.75 8.11 -11.20
CA THR A 23 -6.12 8.37 -12.50
C THR A 23 -5.95 7.11 -13.34
N HIS A 24 -5.52 6.01 -12.71
CA HIS A 24 -5.11 4.77 -13.38
C HIS A 24 -5.97 3.56 -13.01
N GLY A 25 -6.80 3.68 -11.97
CA GLY A 25 -7.61 2.59 -11.44
C GLY A 25 -6.90 1.79 -10.33
N ALA A 26 -7.69 1.02 -9.59
CA ALA A 26 -7.21 0.21 -8.47
C ALA A 26 -6.20 -0.88 -8.87
N ASP A 27 -6.20 -1.25 -10.15
CA ASP A 27 -5.40 -2.36 -10.69
C ASP A 27 -4.13 -1.91 -11.40
N HIS A 28 -3.78 -0.63 -11.28
CA HIS A 28 -2.53 -0.17 -11.85
C HIS A 28 -1.34 -0.68 -10.99
N PRO A 29 -0.24 -1.14 -11.60
CA PRO A 29 0.94 -1.60 -10.86
C PRO A 29 1.51 -0.54 -9.90
N ASP A 30 1.32 0.75 -10.20
CA ASP A 30 1.73 1.86 -9.33
C ASP A 30 0.88 1.92 -8.04
N THR A 31 -0.44 1.72 -8.17
CA THR A 31 -1.37 1.59 -7.03
C THR A 31 -1.00 0.39 -6.15
N LEU A 32 -0.65 -0.74 -6.76
CA LEU A 32 -0.20 -1.93 -6.03
C LEU A 32 1.10 -1.69 -5.26
N ALA A 33 2.08 -1.01 -5.88
CA ALA A 33 3.34 -0.67 -5.23
C ALA A 33 3.10 0.23 -4.01
N ALA A 34 2.24 1.24 -4.13
CA ALA A 34 1.88 2.12 -3.02
C ALA A 34 1.17 1.38 -1.88
N ARG A 35 0.24 0.46 -2.19
CA ARG A 35 -0.41 -0.42 -1.17
C ARG A 35 0.59 -1.31 -0.45
N HIS A 36 1.56 -1.88 -1.17
CA HIS A 36 2.61 -2.71 -0.59
C HIS A 36 3.50 -1.90 0.37
N HIS A 37 3.86 -0.66 -0.01
CA HIS A 37 4.62 0.23 0.86
C HIS A 37 3.83 0.66 2.11
N LEU A 38 2.52 0.91 1.98
CA LEU A 38 1.64 1.20 3.10
C LEU A 38 1.58 0.02 4.08
N ALA A 39 1.40 -1.20 3.57
CA ALA A 39 1.35 -2.41 4.40
C ALA A 39 2.68 -2.64 5.15
N ALA A 40 3.82 -2.39 4.49
CA ALA A 40 5.13 -2.47 5.12
C ALA A 40 5.28 -1.42 6.25
N ALA A 41 4.85 -0.18 6.02
CA ALA A 41 4.89 0.88 7.02
C ALA A 41 4.02 0.55 8.25
N TYR A 42 2.84 -0.03 8.06
CA TYR A 42 2.03 -0.52 9.17
C TYR A 42 2.71 -1.66 9.96
N GLY A 43 3.40 -2.56 9.25
CA GLY A 43 4.20 -3.61 9.88
C GLY A 43 5.33 -3.05 10.74
N GLU A 44 6.01 -2.00 10.28
CA GLU A 44 7.06 -1.31 11.04
C GLU A 44 6.50 -0.51 12.24
N SER A 45 5.28 0.02 12.13
CA SER A 45 4.56 0.65 13.26
C SER A 45 4.06 -0.35 14.31
N GLY A 46 4.11 -1.66 14.02
CA GLY A 46 3.58 -2.72 14.88
C GLY A 46 2.09 -3.03 14.67
N ASP A 47 1.46 -2.37 13.71
CA ASP A 47 0.05 -2.53 13.33
C ASP A 47 -0.12 -3.69 12.34
N LEU A 48 0.15 -4.90 12.81
CA LEU A 48 0.16 -6.12 11.98
C LEU A 48 -1.22 -6.46 11.41
N GLU A 49 -2.32 -6.08 12.08
CA GLU A 49 -3.68 -6.28 11.56
C GLU A 49 -3.93 -5.45 10.30
N HIS A 50 -3.61 -4.16 10.33
CA HIS A 50 -3.75 -3.26 9.18
C HIS A 50 -2.79 -3.66 8.05
N ALA A 51 -1.55 -4.01 8.37
CA ALA A 51 -0.60 -4.52 7.39
C ALA A 51 -1.12 -5.76 6.66
N THR A 52 -1.66 -6.73 7.41
CA THR A 52 -2.16 -7.99 6.84
C THR A 52 -3.40 -7.76 5.98
N ALA A 53 -4.31 -6.88 6.39
CA ALA A 53 -5.50 -6.53 5.60
C ALA A 53 -5.08 -5.92 4.24
N LEU A 54 -4.17 -4.94 4.27
CA LEU A 54 -3.67 -4.29 3.06
C LEU A 54 -2.92 -5.24 2.13
N PHE A 55 -2.12 -6.16 2.68
CA PHE A 55 -1.46 -7.19 1.88
C PHE A 55 -2.45 -8.12 1.17
N LYS A 56 -3.58 -8.47 1.82
CA LYS A 56 -4.62 -9.30 1.21
C LYS A 56 -5.34 -8.58 0.08
N GLU A 57 -5.65 -7.30 0.27
CA GLU A 57 -6.25 -6.47 -0.79
C GLU A 57 -5.30 -6.38 -1.99
N ALA A 58 -4.03 -6.01 -1.77
CA ALA A 58 -3.03 -5.93 -2.83
C ALA A 58 -2.81 -7.27 -3.56
N ALA A 59 -2.87 -8.40 -2.85
CA ALA A 59 -2.79 -9.72 -3.46
C ALA A 59 -4.01 -10.03 -4.34
N ALA A 60 -5.22 -9.74 -3.86
CA ALA A 60 -6.45 -9.95 -4.63
C ALA A 60 -6.49 -9.08 -5.91
N ASP A 61 -6.05 -7.83 -5.81
CA ASP A 61 -5.90 -6.95 -6.97
C ASP A 61 -4.83 -7.49 -7.95
N SER A 62 -3.69 -7.95 -7.43
CA SER A 62 -2.64 -8.54 -8.28
C SER A 62 -3.09 -9.82 -8.99
N GLU A 63 -3.92 -10.66 -8.36
CA GLU A 63 -4.52 -11.83 -8.99
C GLU A 63 -5.48 -11.43 -10.13
N ARG A 64 -6.21 -10.33 -9.97
CA ARG A 64 -7.14 -9.81 -11.00
C ARG A 64 -6.42 -9.24 -12.22
N ILE A 65 -5.20 -8.73 -12.06
CA ILE A 65 -4.35 -8.21 -13.15
C ILE A 65 -3.62 -9.34 -13.89
N CYS A 66 -3.22 -10.38 -13.16
CA CYS A 66 -2.40 -11.47 -13.69
C CYS A 66 -3.22 -12.65 -14.25
N GLY A 67 -4.52 -12.71 -13.97
CA GLY A 67 -5.47 -13.69 -14.51
C GLY A 67 -6.15 -13.23 -15.79
#